data_AF-A0A819H289-F1
#
_entry.id   AF-A0A819H289-F1
#
_cell.length_a   1.000
_cell.length_b   1.000
_cell.length_c   1.000
_cell.angle_alpha   90.00
_cell.angle_beta   90.00
_cell.angle_gamma   90.00
#
_symmetry.space_group_name_H-M   'P 1'
#
loop_
_entity.id
_entity.type
_entity.pdbx_description
1 polymer ?
#
loop_
_entity_poly.entity_id
_entity_poly.type
_entity_poly.pdbx_seq_one_letter_code
_entity_poly.pdbx_strand_id
1 'polypeptide(L)'
;MPSIHTIKNTVQKQRCERFLLYDGRLGDIRSLVFSAYNDMIYLFQQENWYSDDIFYICPSIFYQTYSIHVYYDGISTPCIFALLSSKSEQTYTDIFALIFKKMFEFDLLVRLRTITIDFEQAVKNVFTKHYPTITVRGYLFHYGQSLHRKFVALGLKAAYKNDENLRDWFRSLAVLSLLSLNHMLWGLQYLIHTQPVYIH
;
A
#
# COMPACT_ATOMS: atom_id res chain seq x y z
N MET A 1 6.26 27.44 33.25
CA MET A 1 7.12 26.47 32.54
C MET A 1 8.16 25.93 33.49
N PRO A 2 8.14 24.63 33.82
CA PRO A 2 9.30 23.93 34.37
C PRO A 2 9.97 23.05 33.30
N SER A 3 11.28 22.90 33.46
CA SER A 3 12.31 22.49 32.51
C SER A 3 12.43 20.98 32.24
N ILE A 4 13.13 20.68 31.14
CA ILE A 4 13.36 19.39 30.42
C ILE A 4 14.12 18.33 31.25
N HIS A 5 14.12 18.38 32.59
CA HIS A 5 14.91 17.48 33.45
C HIS A 5 14.14 16.76 34.57
N THR A 6 12.80 16.83 34.60
CA THR A 6 12.01 16.21 35.68
C THR A 6 11.00 15.17 35.21
N ILE A 7 11.30 14.41 34.16
CA ILE A 7 10.56 13.18 33.83
C ILE A 7 11.55 12.02 33.58
N LYS A 8 12.35 11.73 34.61
CA LYS A 8 13.02 10.44 34.76
C LYS A 8 12.73 9.98 36.18
N ASN A 9 11.70 9.14 36.31
CA ASN A 9 11.52 8.10 37.33
C ASN A 9 10.03 7.76 37.50
N THR A 10 9.46 7.16 36.47
CA THR A 10 8.47 6.11 36.69
C THR A 10 9.05 4.87 36.02
N VAL A 11 9.47 3.90 36.84
CA VAL A 11 9.83 2.56 36.38
C VAL A 11 8.54 1.92 35.84
N GLN A 12 8.18 2.24 34.60
CA GLN A 12 7.29 1.40 33.83
C GLN A 12 8.14 0.23 33.34
N LYS A 13 8.04 -0.86 34.09
CA LYS A 13 8.24 -2.24 33.66
C LYS A 13 8.26 -2.32 32.14
N GLN A 14 9.45 -2.50 31.56
CA GLN A 14 9.64 -2.75 30.14
C GLN A 14 8.79 -3.99 29.81
N ARG A 15 7.54 -3.79 29.40
CA ARG A 15 6.72 -4.84 28.83
C ARG A 15 7.55 -5.30 27.64
N CYS A 16 8.02 -6.55 27.65
CA CYS A 16 8.42 -7.19 26.40
C CYS A 16 7.25 -6.96 25.45
N GLU A 17 7.41 -6.05 24.48
CA GLU A 17 6.31 -5.70 23.60
C GLU A 17 5.96 -6.96 22.82
N ARG A 18 4.71 -7.41 22.97
CA ARG A 18 4.24 -8.62 22.31
C ARG A 18 4.10 -8.30 20.83
N PHE A 19 5.15 -8.59 20.06
CA PHE A 19 5.20 -8.33 18.62
C PHE A 19 4.20 -9.20 17.84
N LEU A 20 3.93 -10.42 18.32
CA LEU A 20 2.89 -11.28 17.76
C LEU A 20 1.50 -10.82 18.23
N LEU A 21 0.77 -10.15 17.34
CA LEU A 21 -0.55 -9.57 17.58
C LEU A 21 -1.67 -10.62 17.46
N TYR A 22 -1.51 -11.57 16.54
CA TYR A 22 -2.47 -12.64 16.31
C TYR A 22 -1.77 -13.91 15.81
N ASP A 23 -2.18 -15.03 16.40
CA ASP A 23 -1.81 -16.36 15.99
C ASP A 23 -3.09 -17.22 15.98
N GLY A 24 -3.59 -17.53 14.79
CA GLY A 24 -4.75 -18.41 14.66
C GLY A 24 -5.18 -18.67 13.23
N ARG A 25 -6.48 -18.93 13.08
CA ARG A 25 -7.15 -19.09 11.80
C ARG A 25 -8.23 -18.02 11.66
N LEU A 26 -8.12 -17.22 10.60
CA LEU A 26 -9.16 -16.29 10.17
C LEU A 26 -10.00 -17.02 9.12
N GLY A 27 -11.22 -17.40 9.49
CA GLY A 27 -11.96 -18.43 8.76
C GLY A 27 -11.17 -19.75 8.73
N ASP A 28 -10.96 -20.28 7.52
CA ASP A 28 -10.17 -21.50 7.29
C ASP A 28 -8.70 -21.24 6.93
N ILE A 29 -8.23 -20.02 7.13
CA ILE A 29 -6.90 -19.59 6.66
C ILE A 29 -6.00 -19.41 7.86
N ARG A 30 -4.89 -20.16 7.89
CA ARG A 30 -3.82 -19.95 8.87
C ARG A 30 -3.22 -18.57 8.64
N SER A 31 -3.24 -17.74 9.67
CA SER A 31 -2.74 -16.36 9.61
C SER A 31 -1.94 -16.03 10.86
N LEU A 32 -0.82 -15.34 10.65
CA LEU A 32 -0.03 -14.72 11.71
C LEU A 32 -0.02 -13.21 11.45
N VAL A 33 -0.30 -12.40 12.47
CA VAL A 33 -0.21 -10.94 12.38
C VAL A 33 0.76 -10.44 13.43
N PHE A 34 1.67 -9.57 13.01
CA PHE A 34 2.71 -9.00 13.83
C PHE A 34 2.63 -7.48 13.80
N SER A 35 2.80 -6.86 14.96
CA SER A 35 2.94 -5.43 15.14
C SER A 35 3.44 -5.15 16.55
N ALA A 36 4.34 -4.18 16.71
CA ALA A 36 4.55 -3.60 18.02
C ALA A 36 3.37 -2.69 18.39
N TYR A 37 3.17 -2.45 19.68
CA TYR A 37 2.10 -1.58 20.16
C TYR A 37 2.32 -0.12 19.70
N ASN A 38 3.57 0.36 19.77
CA ASN A 38 3.93 1.71 19.34
C ASN A 38 3.73 1.88 17.82
N ASP A 39 4.01 0.84 17.03
CA ASP A 39 3.79 0.85 15.58
C ASP A 39 2.30 0.97 15.24
N MET A 40 1.43 0.29 15.99
CA MET A 40 -0.03 0.45 15.85
C MET A 40 -0.48 1.86 16.20
N ILE A 41 -0.05 2.40 17.35
CA ILE A 41 -0.38 3.79 17.71
C ILE A 41 0.02 4.73 16.58
N TYR A 42 1.26 4.57 16.10
CA TYR A 42 1.78 5.43 15.06
C TYR A 42 0.96 5.31 13.76
N LEU A 43 0.63 4.09 13.35
CA LEU A 43 -0.21 3.80 12.18
C LEU A 43 -1.61 4.45 12.29
N PHE A 44 -2.33 4.23 13.40
CA PHE A 44 -3.71 4.70 13.55
C PHE A 44 -3.83 6.23 13.62
N GLN A 45 -2.76 6.92 14.03
CA GLN A 45 -2.70 8.37 14.02
C GLN A 45 -2.50 8.98 12.62
N GLN A 46 -2.14 8.17 11.62
CA GLN A 46 -1.94 8.64 10.25
C GLN A 46 -3.23 8.65 9.43
N GLU A 47 -3.33 9.63 8.52
CA GLU A 47 -4.44 9.72 7.57
C GLU A 47 -4.18 8.92 6.28
N ASN A 48 -2.92 8.59 5.99
CA ASN A 48 -2.51 7.89 4.78
C ASN A 48 -1.78 6.60 5.14
N TRP A 49 -2.35 5.47 4.73
CA TRP A 49 -1.72 4.16 4.84
C TRP A 49 -1.29 3.67 3.46
N TYR A 50 -0.35 2.73 3.50
CA TYR A 50 0.29 2.16 2.33
C TYR A 50 0.40 0.66 2.55
N SER A 51 0.10 -0.17 1.57
CA SER A 51 0.24 -1.62 1.75
C SER A 51 0.69 -2.36 0.51
N ASP A 52 1.55 -3.35 0.73
CA ASP A 52 2.27 -4.09 -0.30
C ASP A 52 2.21 -5.60 -0.05
N ASP A 53 2.19 -6.37 -1.15
CA ASP A 53 2.37 -7.81 -1.13
C ASP A 53 3.86 -8.17 -1.31
N ILE A 54 4.42 -8.90 -0.35
CA ILE A 54 5.82 -9.32 -0.36
C ILE A 54 5.91 -10.84 -0.44
N PHE A 55 6.31 -11.35 -1.61
CA PHE A 55 6.39 -12.79 -1.87
C PHE A 55 7.77 -13.39 -1.54
N TYR A 56 8.87 -12.67 -1.79
CA TYR A 56 10.23 -13.22 -1.78
C TYR A 56 10.79 -13.55 -0.39
N ILE A 57 10.18 -13.03 0.68
CA ILE A 57 10.53 -13.35 2.08
C ILE A 57 9.50 -14.25 2.77
N CYS A 58 8.44 -14.65 2.06
CA CYS A 58 7.34 -15.39 2.66
C CYS A 58 7.78 -16.84 2.98
N PRO A 59 7.62 -17.32 4.23
CA PRO A 59 7.84 -18.73 4.54
C PRO A 59 6.94 -19.63 3.67
N SER A 60 7.45 -20.78 3.24
CA SER A 60 6.76 -21.67 2.28
C SER A 60 5.42 -22.23 2.73
N ILE A 61 5.14 -22.18 4.04
CA ILE A 61 3.84 -22.59 4.62
C ILE A 61 2.75 -21.50 4.47
N PHE A 62 3.11 -20.31 4.02
CA PHE A 62 2.20 -19.20 3.71
C PHE A 62 2.30 -18.85 2.23
N TYR A 63 1.25 -18.23 1.70
CA TYR A 63 1.18 -17.79 0.30
C TYR A 63 1.92 -16.47 0.10
N GLN A 64 1.79 -15.53 1.04
CA GLN A 64 2.42 -14.21 0.97
C GLN A 64 2.64 -13.59 2.35
N THR A 65 3.57 -12.64 2.40
CA THR A 65 3.64 -11.64 3.47
C THR A 65 2.93 -10.39 2.98
N TYR A 66 2.00 -9.87 3.76
CA TYR A 66 1.34 -8.59 3.54
C TYR A 66 1.84 -7.59 4.56
N SER A 67 2.11 -6.35 4.15
CA SER A 67 2.58 -5.32 5.08
C SER A 67 1.80 -4.02 4.91
N ILE A 68 1.60 -3.34 6.04
CA ILE A 68 0.98 -2.01 6.08
C ILE A 68 1.98 -1.04 6.67
N HIS A 69 2.16 0.07 5.98
CA HIS A 69 3.19 1.06 6.20
C HIS A 69 2.59 2.45 6.35
N VAL A 70 3.40 3.31 6.94
CA VAL A 70 3.22 4.76 6.91
C VAL A 70 4.48 5.40 6.35
N TYR A 71 4.28 6.47 5.58
CA TYR A 71 5.38 7.29 5.10
C TYR A 71 5.50 8.55 5.95
N TYR A 72 6.69 8.78 6.48
CA TYR A 72 7.03 10.00 7.19
C TYR A 72 8.45 10.41 6.82
N ASP A 73 8.61 11.68 6.47
CA ASP A 73 9.90 12.27 6.06
C ASP A 73 10.64 11.46 4.98
N GLY A 74 9.90 10.97 3.97
CA GLY A 74 10.43 10.15 2.88
C GLY A 74 10.77 8.70 3.25
N ILE A 75 10.57 8.28 4.49
CA ILE A 75 10.86 6.93 4.96
C ILE A 75 9.55 6.12 5.06
N SER A 76 9.52 4.97 4.40
CA SER A 76 8.46 3.97 4.57
C SER A 76 8.74 3.14 5.81
N THR A 77 7.88 3.25 6.82
CA THR A 77 7.99 2.48 8.06
C THR A 77 6.89 1.42 8.08
N PRO A 78 7.23 0.11 8.03
CA PRO A 78 6.24 -0.94 8.21
C PRO A 78 5.75 -0.94 9.65
N CYS A 79 4.43 -0.93 9.83
CA CYS A 79 3.81 -0.99 11.15
C CYS A 79 3.19 -2.35 11.43
N ILE A 80 2.59 -2.98 10.42
CA ILE A 80 1.93 -4.29 10.55
C ILE A 80 2.47 -5.22 9.47
N PHE A 81 2.73 -6.46 9.86
CA PHE A 81 3.02 -7.57 8.95
C PHE A 81 2.00 -8.68 9.17
N ALA A 82 1.54 -9.31 8.08
CA ALA A 82 0.67 -10.46 8.14
C ALA A 82 1.17 -11.57 7.21
N LEU A 83 1.33 -12.78 7.72
CA LEU A 83 1.59 -13.96 6.90
C LEU A 83 0.25 -14.59 6.55
N LEU A 84 -0.07 -14.60 5.26
CA LEU A 84 -1.38 -14.99 4.73
C LEU A 84 -1.25 -16.26 3.90
N SER A 85 -2.18 -17.19 4.08
CA SER A 85 -2.20 -18.44 3.28
C SER A 85 -3.06 -18.32 2.01
N SER A 86 -3.60 -17.14 1.70
CA SER A 86 -4.35 -16.86 0.47
C SER A 86 -4.37 -15.35 0.19
N LYS A 87 -4.76 -14.97 -1.03
CA LYS A 87 -4.98 -13.59 -1.47
C LYS A 87 -6.45 -13.28 -1.83
N SER A 88 -7.36 -14.09 -1.30
CA SER A 88 -8.78 -13.91 -1.55
C SER A 88 -9.29 -12.63 -0.89
N GLU A 89 -10.37 -12.06 -1.44
CA GLU A 89 -11.06 -10.92 -0.82
C GLU A 89 -11.44 -11.22 0.64
N GLN A 90 -11.92 -12.43 0.93
CA GLN A 90 -12.25 -12.85 2.30
C GLN A 90 -11.03 -12.79 3.23
N THR A 91 -9.84 -13.18 2.76
CA THR A 91 -8.61 -13.12 3.57
C THR A 91 -8.31 -11.70 4.00
N TYR A 92 -8.41 -10.76 3.07
CA TYR A 92 -8.20 -9.35 3.37
C TYR A 92 -9.31 -8.77 4.25
N THR A 93 -10.58 -9.14 4.02
CA THR A 93 -11.69 -8.75 4.88
C THR A 93 -11.40 -9.13 6.33
N ASP A 94 -10.98 -10.38 6.57
CA ASP A 94 -10.72 -10.86 7.91
C ASP A 94 -9.51 -10.18 8.56
N ILE A 95 -8.45 -9.92 7.78
CA ILE A 95 -7.24 -9.24 8.27
C ILE A 95 -7.52 -7.79 8.64
N PHE A 96 -8.20 -7.03 7.78
CA PHE A 96 -8.56 -5.65 8.10
C PHE A 96 -9.54 -5.59 9.25
N ALA A 97 -10.53 -6.50 9.32
CA ALA A 97 -11.44 -6.60 10.46
C ALA A 97 -10.69 -6.87 11.77
N LEU A 98 -9.70 -7.78 11.76
CA LEU A 98 -8.84 -8.05 12.92
C LEU A 98 -8.03 -6.81 13.33
N ILE A 99 -7.43 -6.09 12.38
CA ILE A 99 -6.64 -4.87 12.65
C ILE A 99 -7.52 -3.79 13.30
N PHE A 100 -8.71 -3.53 12.74
CA PHE A 100 -9.64 -2.57 13.33
C PHE A 100 -10.23 -3.04 14.66
N LYS A 101 -10.44 -4.35 14.85
CA LYS A 101 -10.80 -4.89 16.16
C LYS A 101 -9.71 -4.62 17.21
N LYS A 102 -8.44 -4.81 16.85
CA LYS A 102 -7.30 -4.54 17.73
C LYS A 102 -7.15 -3.06 18.08
N MET A 103 -7.48 -2.17 17.15
CA MET A 103 -7.61 -0.74 17.44
C MET A 103 -8.63 -0.46 18.54
N PHE A 104 -9.83 -1.06 18.44
CA PHE A 104 -10.87 -0.86 19.45
C PHE A 104 -10.47 -1.44 20.80
N GLU A 105 -9.84 -2.62 20.83
CA GLU A 105 -9.32 -3.23 22.07
C GLU A 105 -8.25 -2.37 22.77
N PHE A 106 -7.54 -1.54 22.02
CA PHE A 106 -6.48 -0.67 22.52
C PHE A 106 -6.92 0.79 22.75
N ASP A 107 -8.20 1.10 22.57
CA ASP A 107 -8.77 2.44 22.70
C ASP A 107 -8.05 3.48 21.82
N LEU A 108 -7.71 3.08 20.59
CA LEU A 108 -7.02 3.94 19.62
C LEU A 108 -8.03 4.56 18.65
N LEU A 109 -7.81 5.83 18.27
CA LEU A 109 -8.64 6.51 17.27
C LEU A 109 -8.03 6.36 15.87
N VAL A 110 -8.82 5.89 14.91
CA VAL A 110 -8.39 5.77 13.51
C VAL A 110 -8.59 7.08 12.77
N ARG A 111 -7.50 7.61 12.20
CA ARG A 111 -7.53 8.79 11.34
C ARG A 111 -7.45 8.48 9.85
N LEU A 112 -7.40 7.20 9.48
CA LEU A 112 -7.27 6.73 8.10
C LEU A 112 -8.32 7.37 7.18
N ARG A 113 -7.83 8.11 6.18
CA ARG A 113 -8.64 8.70 5.10
C ARG A 113 -8.34 8.07 3.75
N THR A 114 -7.09 7.68 3.52
CA THR A 114 -6.63 7.12 2.25
C THR A 114 -5.74 5.92 2.50
N ILE A 115 -5.98 4.83 1.78
CA ILE A 115 -5.03 3.73 1.66
C ILE A 115 -4.52 3.64 0.22
N THR A 116 -3.20 3.59 0.06
CA THR A 116 -2.55 3.30 -1.21
C THR A 116 -2.18 1.84 -1.23
N ILE A 117 -2.70 1.12 -2.22
CA ILE A 117 -2.53 -0.31 -2.34
C ILE A 117 -1.87 -0.64 -3.68
N ASP A 118 -1.31 -1.83 -3.76
CA ASP A 118 -1.10 -2.46 -5.05
C ASP A 118 -2.43 -2.64 -5.78
N PHE A 119 -2.40 -2.76 -7.11
CA PHE A 119 -3.60 -2.90 -7.98
C PHE A 119 -4.35 -4.23 -7.77
N GLU A 120 -4.23 -4.82 -6.60
CA GLU A 120 -4.93 -6.00 -6.18
C GLU A 120 -6.42 -5.71 -5.94
N GLN A 121 -7.24 -6.34 -6.78
CA GLN A 121 -8.68 -6.14 -6.77
C GLN A 121 -9.33 -6.59 -5.45
N ALA A 122 -8.76 -7.60 -4.79
CA ALA A 122 -9.27 -8.14 -3.55
C ALA A 122 -9.26 -7.09 -2.43
N VAL A 123 -8.12 -6.44 -2.18
CA VAL A 123 -8.00 -5.36 -1.18
C VAL A 123 -8.89 -4.17 -1.55
N LYS A 124 -8.92 -3.78 -2.83
CA LYS A 124 -9.81 -2.71 -3.30
C LYS A 124 -11.28 -3.00 -2.97
N ASN A 125 -11.73 -4.24 -3.17
CA ASN A 125 -13.10 -4.64 -2.88
C ASN A 125 -13.40 -4.56 -1.38
N VAL A 126 -12.47 -4.96 -0.51
CA VAL A 126 -12.64 -4.86 0.96
C VAL A 126 -12.95 -3.42 1.36
N PHE A 127 -12.12 -2.47 0.95
CA PHE A 127 -12.34 -1.06 1.28
C PHE A 127 -13.60 -0.49 0.64
N THR A 128 -13.88 -0.84 -0.62
CA THR A 128 -15.09 -0.37 -1.30
C THR A 128 -16.38 -0.90 -0.64
N LYS A 129 -16.39 -2.15 -0.14
CA LYS A 129 -17.57 -2.80 0.45
C LYS A 129 -17.75 -2.48 1.93
N HIS A 130 -16.67 -2.51 2.72
CA HIS A 130 -16.72 -2.44 4.17
C HIS A 130 -16.31 -1.07 4.74
N TYR A 131 -15.52 -0.28 4.00
CA TYR A 131 -14.97 0.99 4.47
C TYR A 131 -15.11 2.10 3.40
N PRO A 132 -16.34 2.39 2.90
CA PRO A 132 -16.55 3.22 1.71
C PRO A 132 -16.15 4.70 1.89
N THR A 133 -15.93 5.14 3.13
CA THR A 133 -15.44 6.50 3.44
C THR A 133 -13.94 6.64 3.23
N ILE A 134 -13.20 5.53 3.11
CA ILE A 134 -11.75 5.50 2.90
C ILE A 134 -11.47 5.52 1.39
N THR A 135 -10.66 6.49 0.95
CA THR A 135 -10.25 6.59 -0.45
C THR A 135 -9.17 5.53 -0.75
N VAL A 136 -9.42 4.69 -1.75
CA VAL A 136 -8.41 3.74 -2.24
C VAL A 136 -7.63 4.35 -3.40
N ARG A 137 -6.31 4.37 -3.30
CA ARG A 137 -5.38 4.81 -4.36
C ARG A 137 -4.50 3.65 -4.79
N GLY A 138 -3.98 3.73 -6.03
CA GLY A 138 -2.96 2.82 -6.53
C GLY A 138 -1.58 3.48 -6.48
N TYR A 139 -0.53 2.69 -6.30
CA TYR A 139 0.84 3.19 -6.41
C TYR A 139 1.21 3.60 -7.84
N LEU A 140 1.73 4.83 -7.97
CA LEU A 140 2.31 5.32 -9.22
C LEU A 140 3.49 4.46 -9.68
N PHE A 141 4.29 3.96 -8.74
CA PHE A 141 5.42 3.08 -9.04
C PHE A 141 4.97 1.79 -9.76
N HIS A 142 3.98 1.08 -9.21
CA HIS A 142 3.46 -0.15 -9.80
C HIS A 142 2.73 0.11 -11.13
N TYR A 143 2.09 1.27 -11.29
CA TYR A 143 1.55 1.73 -12.56
C TYR A 143 2.65 1.92 -13.62
N GLY A 144 3.69 2.67 -13.29
CA GLY A 144 4.85 2.91 -14.18
C GLY A 144 5.57 1.63 -14.56
N GLN A 145 5.75 0.70 -13.61
CA GLN A 145 6.32 -0.63 -13.89
C GLN A 145 5.47 -1.42 -14.90
N SER A 146 4.15 -1.36 -14.78
CA SER A 146 3.23 -2.04 -15.70
C SER A 146 3.30 -1.44 -17.11
N LEU A 147 3.34 -0.10 -17.21
CA LEU A 147 3.55 0.58 -18.49
C LEU A 147 4.89 0.22 -19.12
N HIS A 148 5.98 0.25 -18.34
CA HIS A 148 7.31 -0.09 -18.83
C HIS A 148 7.38 -1.55 -19.33
N ARG A 149 6.82 -2.51 -18.59
CA ARG A 149 6.74 -3.91 -19.05
C ARG A 149 6.02 -4.04 -20.38
N LYS A 150 4.87 -3.37 -20.54
CA LYS A 150 4.13 -3.38 -21.80
C LYS A 150 4.93 -2.72 -22.93
N PHE A 151 5.57 -1.59 -22.65
CA PHE A 151 6.40 -0.86 -23.60
C PHE A 151 7.57 -1.71 -24.12
N VAL A 152 8.25 -2.43 -23.22
CA VAL A 152 9.31 -3.38 -23.59
C VAL A 152 8.75 -4.57 -24.39
N ALA A 153 7.61 -5.13 -23.99
CA ALA A 153 6.98 -6.24 -24.71
C ALA A 153 6.55 -5.88 -26.14
N LEU A 154 6.31 -4.60 -26.42
CA LEU A 154 6.04 -4.08 -27.77
C LEU A 154 7.33 -3.84 -28.60
N GLY A 155 8.52 -4.16 -28.07
CA GLY A 155 9.79 -3.98 -28.79
C GLY A 155 10.29 -2.53 -28.86
N LEU A 156 9.63 -1.59 -28.17
CA LEU A 156 9.87 -0.15 -28.30
C LEU A 156 11.15 0.34 -27.57
N LYS A 157 11.87 -0.54 -26.89
CA LYS A 157 13.06 -0.19 -26.09
C LYS A 157 14.19 0.41 -26.93
N ALA A 158 14.41 -0.08 -28.15
CA ALA A 158 15.44 0.44 -29.04
C ALA A 158 15.04 1.83 -29.58
N ALA A 159 13.81 1.96 -30.05
CA ALA A 159 13.24 3.21 -30.53
C ALA A 159 13.28 4.33 -29.46
N TYR A 160 12.93 4.01 -28.22
CA TYR A 160 12.95 4.96 -27.09
C TYR A 160 14.31 5.63 -26.85
N LYS A 161 15.42 4.98 -27.19
CA LYS A 161 16.75 5.58 -27.04
C LYS A 161 16.96 6.71 -28.03
N ASN A 162 16.48 6.53 -29.26
CA ASN A 162 16.81 7.35 -30.42
C ASN A 162 15.69 8.31 -30.83
N ASP A 163 14.45 8.08 -30.38
CA ASP A 163 13.30 8.96 -30.64
C ASP A 163 12.87 9.69 -29.37
N GLU A 164 13.06 11.01 -29.40
CA GLU A 164 12.63 11.93 -28.34
C GLU A 164 11.11 12.03 -28.24
N ASN A 165 10.39 12.02 -29.37
CA ASN A 165 8.93 12.12 -29.38
C ASN A 165 8.28 10.90 -28.71
N LEU A 166 8.78 9.70 -29.01
CA LEU A 166 8.36 8.47 -28.33
C LEU A 166 8.64 8.51 -26.83
N ARG A 167 9.80 9.03 -26.45
CA ARG A 167 10.20 9.13 -25.06
C ARG A 167 9.32 10.09 -24.27
N ASP A 168 9.02 11.24 -24.84
CA ASP A 168 8.16 12.25 -24.19
C ASP A 168 6.70 11.82 -24.18
N TRP A 169 6.22 11.17 -25.24
CA TRP A 169 4.89 10.56 -25.27
C TRP A 169 4.74 9.48 -24.19
N PHE A 170 5.71 8.57 -24.05
CA PHE A 170 5.69 7.52 -23.03
C PHE A 170 5.78 8.10 -21.61
N ARG A 171 6.60 9.12 -21.39
CA ARG A 171 6.68 9.82 -20.10
C ARG A 171 5.37 10.51 -19.76
N SER A 172 4.73 11.15 -20.74
CA SER A 172 3.42 11.79 -20.61
C SER A 172 2.34 10.77 -20.24
N LEU A 173 2.37 9.58 -20.88
CA LEU A 173 1.51 8.45 -20.51
C LEU A 173 1.77 7.99 -19.06
N ALA A 174 3.04 7.91 -18.64
CA ALA A 174 3.41 7.49 -17.29
C ALA A 174 2.94 8.45 -16.18
N VAL A 175 2.77 9.74 -16.50
CA VAL A 175 2.27 10.75 -15.55
C VAL A 175 0.79 11.09 -15.74
N LEU A 176 0.09 10.44 -16.68
CA LEU A 176 -1.32 10.70 -16.96
C LEU A 176 -2.19 10.58 -15.70
N SER A 177 -1.88 9.62 -14.84
CA SER A 177 -2.58 9.38 -13.57
C SER A 177 -2.46 10.52 -12.55
N LEU A 178 -1.59 11.51 -12.79
CA LEU A 178 -1.43 12.70 -11.94
C LEU A 178 -2.33 13.86 -12.39
N LEU A 179 -3.02 13.74 -13.53
CA LEU A 179 -4.02 14.73 -13.92
C LEU A 179 -5.21 14.70 -12.95
N SER A 180 -5.82 15.86 -12.74
CA SER A 180 -7.10 15.92 -12.05
C SER A 180 -8.15 15.15 -12.85
N LEU A 181 -9.15 14.59 -12.16
CA LEU A 181 -10.21 13.78 -12.78
C LEU A 181 -10.89 14.49 -13.98
N ASN A 182 -11.07 15.80 -13.89
CA ASN A 182 -11.67 16.61 -14.96
C ASN A 182 -10.82 16.67 -16.24
N HIS A 183 -9.50 16.48 -16.13
CA HIS A 183 -8.57 16.49 -17.27
C HIS A 183 -8.15 15.09 -17.73
N MET A 184 -8.53 14.03 -17.01
CA MET A 184 -8.16 12.65 -17.35
C MET A 184 -8.61 12.24 -18.76
N LEU A 185 -9.87 12.51 -19.11
CA LEU A 185 -10.41 12.17 -20.43
C LEU A 185 -9.69 12.93 -21.54
N TRP A 186 -9.50 14.24 -21.34
CA TRP A 186 -8.79 15.09 -22.29
C TRP A 186 -7.33 14.65 -22.45
N GLY A 187 -6.61 14.37 -21.36
CA GLY A 187 -5.22 13.93 -21.41
C GLY A 187 -5.06 12.59 -22.11
N LEU A 188 -5.99 11.65 -21.88
CA LEU A 188 -6.00 10.37 -22.59
C LEU A 188 -6.27 10.57 -24.09
N GLN A 189 -7.24 11.40 -24.45
CA GLN A 189 -7.52 11.73 -25.85
C GLN A 189 -6.32 12.40 -26.50
N TYR A 190 -5.67 13.35 -25.83
CA TYR A 190 -4.46 14.01 -26.32
C TYR A 190 -3.35 13.00 -26.62
N LEU A 191 -3.09 12.05 -25.72
CA LEU A 191 -2.08 10.99 -25.93
C LEU A 191 -2.44 10.07 -27.10
N ILE A 192 -3.72 9.74 -27.29
CA ILE A 192 -4.15 8.94 -28.45
C ILE A 192 -3.88 9.69 -29.76
N HIS A 193 -4.21 10.98 -29.83
CA HIS A 193 -4.02 11.77 -31.06
C HIS A 193 -2.54 12.10 -31.35
N THR A 194 -1.71 12.17 -30.31
CA THR A 194 -0.27 12.49 -30.42
C THR A 194 0.61 11.24 -30.43
N GLN A 195 0.02 10.05 -30.53
CA GLN A 195 0.76 8.79 -30.56
C GLN A 195 1.75 8.78 -31.73
N PRO A 196 3.06 8.57 -31.47
CA PRO A 196 4.06 8.45 -32.53
C PRO A 196 3.74 7.25 -33.43
N VAL A 197 3.79 7.45 -34.74
CA VAL A 197 3.58 6.38 -35.72
C VAL A 197 4.84 5.52 -35.79
N TYR A 198 4.71 4.26 -35.40
CA TYR A 198 5.74 3.25 -35.57
C TYR A 198 5.23 2.14 -36.48
N ILE A 199 5.89 1.99 -37.62
CA ILE A 199 5.73 0.85 -38.51
C ILE A 199 6.74 -0.19 -38.03
N HIS A 200 6.24 -1.37 -37.64
CA HIS A 200 7.08 -2.53 -37.30
C HIS A 200 7.78 -3.08 -38.52
#